data_AF-A0A1W9VP09-F1
#
_entry.id   AF-A0A1W9VP09-F1
#
_cell.length_a   1.000
_cell.length_b   1.000
_cell.length_c   1.000
_cell.angle_alpha   90.00
_cell.angle_beta   90.00
_cell.angle_gamma   90.00
#
_symmetry.space_group_name_H-M   'P 1'
#
loop_
_entity.id
_entity.type
_entity.pdbx_description
1 polymer ?
#
loop_
_entity_poly.entity_id
_entity_poly.type
_entity_poly.pdbx_seq_one_letter_code
_entity_poly.pdbx_strand_id
1 'polypeptide(L)' 'MNYKILFIGEIVGKFGVFAARKGIKALKKSHNIDFVIANANGATGGFGKIMH' A
#
# COMPACT_ATOMS: atom_id res chain seq x y z
N MET A 1 0.31 20.57 13.68
CA MET A 1 -0.28 19.72 12.61
C MET A 1 -0.03 18.27 12.99
N ASN A 2 -1.03 17.39 12.85
CA ASN A 2 -0.92 15.97 13.18
C ASN A 2 -0.92 15.17 11.87
N TYR A 3 0.14 14.43 11.58
CA TYR A 3 0.27 13.61 10.37
C TYR A 3 0.07 12.14 10.70
N LYS A 4 -0.78 11.46 9.94
CA LYS A 4 -1.00 10.01 10.07
C LYS A 4 -0.40 9.28 8.90
N ILE A 5 0.51 8.37 9.21
CA ILE A 5 1.23 7.57 8.22
C ILE A 5 0.81 6.11 8.39
N LEU A 6 0.44 5.47 7.28
CA LEU A 6 0.17 4.04 7.22
C LEU A 6 1.38 3.32 6.65
N PHE A 7 1.97 2.42 7.44
CA PHE A 7 3.00 1.49 6.98
C PHE A 7 2.39 0.15 6.62
N ILE A 8 2.71 -0.33 5.43
CA ILE A 8 2.35 -1.66 4.95
C ILE A 8 3.64 -2.45 4.74
N GLY A 9 3.63 -3.69 5.23
CA GLY A 9 4.71 -4.64 5.01
C GLY A 9 4.88 -5.01 3.54
N GLU A 10 5.50 -6.15 3.28
CA GLU A 10 5.72 -6.60 1.91
C GLU A 10 4.42 -6.97 1.20
N ILE A 11 4.20 -6.36 0.03
CA ILE A 11 3.13 -6.71 -0.90
C ILE A 11 3.70 -7.78 -1.83
N VAL A 12 3.15 -9.00 -1.77
CA VAL A 12 3.64 -10.15 -2.55
C VAL A 12 2.64 -10.53 -3.66
N GLY A 13 3.12 -10.51 -4.90
CA GLY A 13 2.40 -10.99 -6.08
C GLY A 13 1.10 -10.25 -6.42
N LYS A 14 0.40 -10.76 -7.44
CA LYS A 14 -0.84 -10.15 -7.96
C LYS A 14 -1.96 -10.09 -6.93
N PHE A 15 -2.10 -11.12 -6.10
CA PHE A 15 -3.11 -11.16 -5.03
C PHE A 15 -2.81 -10.15 -3.93
N GLY A 16 -1.55 -10.01 -3.52
CA GLY A 16 -1.13 -8.99 -2.55
C GLY A 16 -1.41 -7.58 -3.05
N VAL A 17 -1.10 -7.29 -4.32
CA VAL A 17 -1.40 -5.98 -4.94
C VAL A 17 -2.90 -5.70 -4.95
N PHE A 18 -3.73 -6.68 -5.32
CA PHE A 18 -5.18 -6.50 -5.34
C PHE A 18 -5.77 -6.27 -3.93
N ALA A 19 -5.31 -7.04 -2.95
CA ALA A 19 -5.71 -6.90 -1.55
C ALA A 19 -5.28 -5.54 -0.99
N ALA A 20 -4.02 -5.14 -1.23
CA ALA A 20 -3.47 -3.85 -0.81
C ALA A 20 -4.28 -2.68 -1.39
N ARG A 21 -4.62 -2.74 -2.69
CA ARG A 21 -5.36 -1.64 -3.35
C ARG A 21 -6.74 -1.40 -2.72
N LYS A 22 -7.46 -2.47 -2.34
CA LYS A 22 -8.76 -2.36 -1.66
C LYS A 22 -8.60 -1.95 -0.20
N GLY A 23 -7.68 -2.59 0.53
CA GLY A 23 -7.45 -2.35 1.95
C GLY A 23 -6.94 -0.94 2.24
N ILE A 24 -5.92 -0.47 1.50
CA ILE A 24 -5.37 0.89 1.65
C ILE A 24 -6.47 1.93 1.46
N LYS A 25 -7.32 1.80 0.45
CA LYS A 25 -8.39 2.77 0.18
C LYS A 25 -9.38 2.87 1.35
N ALA A 26 -9.76 1.74 1.95
CA ALA A 26 -10.64 1.71 3.12
C ALA A 26 -9.95 2.33 4.35
N LEU A 27 -8.69 1.96 4.61
CA LEU A 27 -7.92 2.46 5.76
C LEU A 27 -7.64 3.96 5.65
N LYS A 28 -7.29 4.48 4.46
CA LYS A 28 -7.09 5.92 4.25
C LYS A 28 -8.34 6.71 4.62
N LYS A 29 -9.53 6.24 4.20
CA LYS A 29 -10.81 6.88 4.50
C LYS A 29 -11.16 6.78 5.99
N SER A 30 -10.96 5.63 6.63
CA SER A 30 -11.37 5.42 8.02
C SER A 30 -10.47 6.13 9.04
N HIS A 31 -9.18 6.31 8.74
CA HIS A 31 -8.23 6.85 9.70
C HIS A 31 -7.74 8.27 9.39
N ASN A 32 -8.16 8.84 8.26
CA ASN A 32 -7.64 10.12 7.73
C ASN A 32 -6.11 10.05 7.57
N ILE A 33 -5.65 9.06 6.80
CA ILE A 33 -4.22 8.85 6.52
C ILE A 33 -3.75 9.83 5.46
N ASP A 34 -2.68 10.57 5.76
CA ASP A 34 -2.04 11.51 4.85
C ASP A 34 -1.08 10.79 3.89
N PHE A 35 -0.25 9.89 4.43
CA PHE A 35 0.80 9.20 3.69
C PHE A 35 0.73 7.68 3.87
N VAL A 36 1.06 6.94 2.82
CA VAL A 36 1.14 5.48 2.84
C VAL A 36 2.51 5.05 2.34
N ILE A 37 3.20 4.24 3.11
CA ILE A 37 4.50 3.65 2.76
C ILE A 37 4.30 2.14 2.71
N ALA A 38 4.65 1.51 1.60
CA ALA A 38 4.50 0.07 1.40
C ALA A 38 5.75 -0.53 0.78
N ASN A 39 6.15 -1.72 1.24
CA ASN A 39 7.23 -2.45 0.61
C ASN A 39 6.68 -3.24 -0.60
N ALA A 40 7.08 -2.85 -1.82
CA ALA A 40 6.62 -3.48 -3.06
C ALA A 40 7.64 -4.45 -3.68
N ASN A 41 8.64 -4.90 -2.92
CA ASN A 41 9.69 -5.80 -3.39
C ASN A 41 9.12 -7.08 -4.01
N GLY A 42 8.18 -7.74 -3.33
CA GLY A 42 7.50 -8.94 -3.83
C GLY A 42 6.35 -8.69 -4.82
N ALA A 43 5.98 -7.43 -5.12
CA ALA A 43 4.71 -7.11 -5.80
C ALA A 43 4.67 -7.52 -7.27
N THR A 44 5.83 -7.82 -7.83
CA THR A 44 6.07 -7.95 -9.27
C THR A 44 7.05 -9.08 -9.60
N GLY A 45 7.17 -10.11 -8.77
CA GLY A 45 8.18 -11.16 -9.01
C GLY A 45 9.60 -10.64 -9.25
N GLY A 46 9.94 -9.41 -8.81
CA GLY A 46 11.24 -8.76 -9.02
C GLY A 46 11.27 -7.36 -9.68
N PHE A 47 10.18 -6.81 -10.26
CA PHE A 47 10.25 -5.52 -11.00
C PHE A 47 9.03 -4.59 -10.80
N GLY A 48 9.10 -3.74 -9.78
CA GLY A 48 8.00 -2.86 -9.33
C GLY A 48 7.48 -1.92 -10.43
N LYS A 49 6.18 -1.98 -10.73
CA LYS A 49 5.48 -0.92 -11.46
C LYS A 49 4.91 0.08 -10.47
N ILE A 50 5.41 1.31 -10.51
CA ILE A 50 4.77 2.49 -9.94
C ILE A 50 3.43 2.65 -10.67
N MET A 51 2.31 2.45 -9.96
CA MET A 51 0.98 2.71 -10.49
C MET A 51 0.72 4.22 -10.41
N HIS A 52 0.53 4.84 -11.58
CA HIS A 52 0.05 6.21 -11.73
C HIS A 52 -1.41 6.35 -11.27
#